data_AF-A0A9W3CXJ4-F1
#
_entry.id   AF-A0A9W3CXJ4-F1
#
_cell.length_a   1.000
_cell.length_b   1.000
_cell.length_c   1.000
_cell.angle_alpha   90.00
_cell.angle_beta   90.00
_cell.angle_gamma   90.00
#
_symmetry.space_group_name_H-M   'P 1'
#
loop_
_entity.id
_entity.type
_entity.pdbx_description
1 polymer ?
#
loop_
_entity_poly.entity_id
_entity_poly.type
_entity_poly.pdbx_seq_one_letter_code
_entity_poly.pdbx_strand_id
1 'polypeptide(L)'
;MDVNKYRQVLYEGHFSEIFIPYMDPISDDWYSITYLDCGDFGCGQSAVSLEPYTDCPANAGFMDGVLASQDGTPTKVSNVMCIFEKYAGNIMWRHTEAEIPGLKITEVRPDVSLVVRLVTTMGNYDYIVDYEFKPSGSIKVGDLKFGVAYDELVGCQGGDLSLRGRSPVMRRRTRGRIAVVLWLACLGFPVVQVGERGRLGRRPLWREDRAP
;
A
#
# COMPACT_ATOMS: atom_id res chain seq x y z
N MET A 1 16.01 8.78 28.53
CA MET A 1 15.58 7.53 27.86
C MET A 1 16.79 6.94 27.17
N ASP A 2 17.00 5.62 27.23
CA ASP A 2 18.12 4.96 26.56
C ASP A 2 17.96 4.99 25.04
N VAL A 3 18.92 5.60 24.34
CA VAL A 3 18.82 5.90 22.90
C VAL A 3 19.18 4.69 22.01
N ASN A 4 19.82 3.66 22.56
CA ASN A 4 20.31 2.48 21.83
C ASN A 4 19.59 1.18 22.23
N LYS A 5 18.34 1.28 22.69
CA LYS A 5 17.54 0.12 23.11
C LYS A 5 16.30 -0.02 22.22
N TYR A 6 16.18 -1.16 21.54
CA TYR A 6 14.95 -1.52 20.85
C TYR A 6 13.81 -1.69 21.86
N ARG A 7 12.65 -1.13 21.52
CA ARG A 7 11.44 -1.16 22.33
C ARG A 7 10.30 -1.67 21.47
N GLN A 8 9.70 -2.77 21.89
CA GLN A 8 8.52 -3.31 21.22
C GLN A 8 7.34 -2.36 21.47
N VAL A 9 6.61 -2.03 20.40
CA VAL A 9 5.43 -1.15 20.44
C VAL A 9 4.19 -1.93 20.05
N LEU A 10 4.25 -2.63 18.92
CA LEU A 10 3.17 -3.46 18.38
C LEU A 10 3.74 -4.84 18.04
N TYR A 11 3.10 -5.90 18.52
CA TYR A 11 3.46 -7.27 18.16
C TYR A 11 2.85 -7.64 16.80
N GLU A 12 1.56 -7.37 16.63
CA GLU A 12 0.81 -7.67 15.42
C GLU A 12 -0.31 -6.64 15.27
N GLY A 13 -0.57 -6.22 14.03
CA GLY A 13 -1.73 -5.40 13.69
C GLY A 13 -2.17 -5.70 12.27
N HIS A 14 -3.46 -5.98 12.11
CA HIS A 14 -4.11 -6.27 10.83
C HIS A 14 -5.58 -5.85 10.91
N PHE A 15 -6.23 -5.70 9.75
CA PHE A 15 -7.68 -5.56 9.69
C PHE A 15 -8.30 -6.95 9.83
N SER A 16 -9.03 -7.17 10.92
CA SER A 16 -9.67 -8.46 11.19
C SER A 16 -10.95 -8.64 10.40
N GLU A 17 -11.75 -7.57 10.26
CA GLU A 17 -13.04 -7.62 9.58
C GLU A 17 -13.51 -6.23 9.10
N ILE A 18 -14.36 -6.20 8.08
CA ILE A 18 -15.10 -5.03 7.60
C ILE A 18 -16.58 -5.43 7.49
N PHE A 19 -17.47 -4.70 8.17
CA PHE A 19 -18.90 -4.94 8.15
C PHE A 19 -19.65 -3.84 7.38
N ILE A 20 -20.42 -4.22 6.36
CA ILE A 20 -21.14 -3.29 5.48
C ILE A 20 -22.63 -3.62 5.48
N PRO A 21 -23.41 -3.01 6.38
CA PRO A 21 -24.85 -3.17 6.36
C PRO A 21 -25.51 -2.18 5.38
N TYR A 22 -26.25 -2.69 4.40
CA TYR A 22 -27.19 -1.87 3.65
C TYR A 22 -28.42 -1.56 4.51
N MET A 23 -28.97 -0.35 4.38
CA MET A 23 -30.03 0.18 5.25
C MET A 23 -31.37 0.36 4.52
N ASP A 24 -31.65 -0.44 3.48
CA ASP A 24 -32.98 -0.49 2.86
C ASP A 24 -33.75 -1.72 3.40
N PRO A 25 -34.67 -1.52 4.37
CA PRO A 25 -35.49 -2.59 4.92
C PRO A 25 -36.79 -2.81 4.12
N ILE A 26 -37.08 -1.99 3.10
CA ILE A 26 -38.39 -1.97 2.42
C ILE A 26 -38.38 -2.87 1.19
N SER A 27 -37.25 -2.94 0.49
CA SER A 27 -37.09 -3.82 -0.66
C SER A 27 -36.74 -5.25 -0.24
N ASP A 28 -37.38 -6.23 -0.89
CA ASP A 28 -37.12 -7.66 -0.66
C ASP A 28 -35.69 -8.08 -1.08
N ASP A 29 -35.00 -7.25 -1.86
CA ASP A 29 -33.67 -7.57 -2.40
C ASP A 29 -32.52 -7.10 -1.49
N TRP A 30 -32.72 -6.08 -0.66
CA TRP A 30 -31.61 -5.41 0.05
C TRP A 30 -31.54 -5.70 1.54
N TYR A 31 -32.62 -6.21 2.15
CA TYR A 31 -32.66 -6.45 3.60
C TYR A 31 -31.62 -7.48 4.08
N SER A 32 -31.16 -8.37 3.20
CA SER A 32 -30.19 -9.44 3.50
C SER A 32 -28.74 -9.06 3.16
N ILE A 33 -28.50 -7.90 2.56
CA ILE A 33 -27.19 -7.48 2.10
C ILE A 33 -26.42 -6.83 3.26
N THR A 34 -25.71 -7.68 4.00
CA THR A 34 -24.82 -7.24 5.07
C THR A 34 -23.50 -8.02 4.97
N TYR A 35 -22.52 -7.47 4.27
CA TYR A 35 -21.26 -8.16 4.01
C TYR A 35 -20.32 -8.15 5.22
N LEU A 36 -19.65 -9.27 5.44
CA LEU A 36 -18.45 -9.38 6.26
C LEU A 36 -17.27 -9.57 5.32
N ASP A 37 -16.76 -8.48 4.78
CA ASP A 37 -15.90 -8.44 3.60
C ASP A 37 -14.62 -9.31 3.74
N CYS A 38 -13.94 -9.25 4.89
CA CYS A 38 -12.77 -10.09 5.12
C CYS A 38 -13.15 -11.56 5.37
N GLY A 39 -14.27 -11.83 6.05
CA GLY A 39 -14.74 -13.18 6.33
C GLY A 39 -15.32 -13.90 5.12
N ASP A 40 -16.07 -13.19 4.27
CA ASP A 40 -16.82 -13.72 3.13
C ASP A 40 -15.96 -13.82 1.87
N PHE A 41 -15.13 -12.79 1.60
CA PHE A 41 -14.34 -12.71 0.37
C PHE A 41 -12.82 -12.81 0.59
N GLY A 42 -12.34 -12.49 1.79
CA GLY A 42 -10.92 -12.55 2.13
C GLY A 42 -10.16 -11.27 1.74
N CYS A 43 -9.85 -10.43 2.73
CA CYS A 43 -9.14 -9.17 2.51
C CYS A 43 -7.75 -9.30 1.86
N GLY A 44 -7.05 -10.41 2.10
CA GLY A 44 -5.79 -10.69 1.40
C GLY A 44 -5.99 -11.28 0.00
N GLN A 45 -7.06 -12.06 -0.20
CA GLN A 45 -7.36 -12.72 -1.47
C GLN A 45 -7.86 -11.72 -2.51
N SER A 46 -8.57 -10.68 -2.06
CA SER A 46 -9.09 -9.57 -2.86
C SER A 46 -8.07 -8.44 -3.08
N ALA A 47 -6.81 -8.64 -2.67
CA ALA A 47 -5.75 -7.65 -2.89
C ALA A 47 -5.37 -7.56 -4.37
N VAL A 48 -5.29 -6.33 -4.87
CA VAL A 48 -5.04 -6.05 -6.30
C VAL A 48 -3.61 -5.57 -6.55
N SER A 49 -3.15 -5.69 -7.81
CA SER A 49 -1.87 -5.13 -8.23
C SER A 49 -1.93 -3.60 -8.26
N LEU A 50 -1.02 -2.94 -7.55
CA LEU A 50 -0.95 -1.48 -7.50
C LEU A 50 -0.31 -0.92 -8.77
N GLU A 51 -0.92 0.14 -9.31
CA GLU A 51 -0.45 0.86 -10.49
C GLU A 51 0.67 1.86 -10.11
N PRO A 52 1.91 1.68 -10.62
CA PRO A 52 3.00 2.56 -10.30
C PRO A 52 2.74 4.01 -10.72
N TYR A 53 3.18 4.96 -9.91
CA TYR A 53 3.01 6.41 -10.11
C TYR A 53 1.59 6.95 -9.94
N THR A 54 0.57 6.09 -9.92
CA THR A 54 -0.83 6.47 -9.69
C THR A 54 -1.26 6.10 -8.28
N ASP A 55 -1.22 4.80 -7.93
CA ASP A 55 -1.57 4.34 -6.59
C ASP A 55 -0.46 4.62 -5.58
N CYS A 56 0.79 4.61 -6.04
CA CYS A 56 1.97 4.85 -5.20
C CYS A 56 2.92 5.85 -5.87
N PRO A 57 3.59 6.72 -5.09
CA PRO A 57 4.48 7.74 -5.63
C PRO A 57 5.75 7.14 -6.25
N ALA A 58 6.48 7.96 -6.99
CA ALA A 58 7.68 7.53 -7.74
C ALA A 58 8.81 6.95 -6.87
N ASN A 59 8.85 7.31 -5.58
CA ASN A 59 9.82 6.81 -4.61
C ASN A 59 9.37 5.51 -3.91
N ALA A 60 8.29 4.88 -4.38
CA ALA A 60 7.79 3.64 -3.80
C ALA A 60 8.61 2.41 -4.22
N GLY A 61 8.88 1.55 -3.25
CA GLY A 61 9.26 0.16 -3.47
C GLY A 61 8.01 -0.73 -3.47
N PHE A 62 7.93 -1.68 -4.40
CA PHE A 62 6.80 -2.62 -4.49
C PHE A 62 7.20 -4.01 -4.00
N MET A 63 6.24 -4.74 -3.45
CA MET A 63 6.40 -6.15 -3.12
C MET A 63 5.26 -6.98 -3.71
N ASP A 64 5.62 -8.17 -4.14
CA ASP A 64 4.68 -9.15 -4.70
C ASP A 64 4.04 -9.98 -3.59
N GLY A 65 2.79 -10.39 -3.79
CA GLY A 65 2.08 -11.32 -2.93
C GLY A 65 2.00 -12.72 -3.56
N VAL A 66 1.82 -13.74 -2.73
CA VAL A 66 1.47 -15.09 -3.18
C VAL A 66 0.15 -15.46 -2.51
N LEU A 67 -0.86 -15.72 -3.34
CA LEU A 67 -2.22 -16.06 -2.94
C LEU A 67 -2.52 -17.51 -3.33
N ALA A 68 -3.49 -18.14 -2.67
CA ALA A 68 -3.96 -19.46 -3.06
C ALA A 68 -5.10 -19.34 -4.09
N SER A 69 -5.03 -20.08 -5.18
CA SER A 69 -6.14 -20.26 -6.11
C SER A 69 -7.19 -21.22 -5.51
N GLN A 70 -8.38 -21.30 -6.10
CA GLN A 70 -9.47 -22.18 -5.66
C GLN A 70 -9.07 -23.66 -5.66
N ASP A 71 -8.15 -24.05 -6.54
CA ASP A 71 -7.57 -25.39 -6.61
C ASP A 71 -6.36 -25.60 -5.66
N GLY A 72 -6.05 -24.60 -4.82
CA GLY A 72 -4.94 -24.62 -3.88
C GLY A 72 -3.58 -24.28 -4.50
N THR A 73 -3.52 -23.93 -5.78
CA THR A 73 -2.25 -23.59 -6.42
C THR A 73 -1.75 -22.20 -5.99
N PRO A 74 -0.44 -22.04 -5.69
CA PRO A 74 0.11 -20.74 -5.33
C PRO A 74 0.21 -19.84 -6.56
N THR A 75 -0.53 -18.74 -6.52
CA THR A 75 -0.58 -17.74 -7.59
C THR A 75 0.14 -16.47 -7.12
N LYS A 76 1.13 -16.04 -7.90
CA LYS A 76 1.85 -14.80 -7.64
C LYS A 76 1.06 -13.62 -8.19
N VAL A 77 0.83 -12.62 -7.35
CA VAL A 77 0.28 -11.32 -7.74
C VAL A 77 1.37 -10.26 -7.58
N SER A 78 1.66 -9.53 -8.65
CA SER A 78 2.71 -8.51 -8.63
C SER A 78 2.27 -7.23 -7.94
N ASN A 79 3.19 -6.49 -7.32
CA ASN A 79 2.94 -5.15 -6.78
C ASN A 79 1.73 -5.07 -5.83
N VAL A 80 1.49 -6.09 -5.02
CA VAL A 80 0.33 -6.13 -4.09
C VAL A 80 0.44 -5.07 -2.99
N MET A 81 1.67 -4.76 -2.58
CA MET A 81 1.94 -3.73 -1.59
C MET A 81 3.02 -2.78 -2.07
N CYS A 82 2.94 -1.53 -1.61
CA CYS A 82 3.99 -0.56 -1.84
C CYS A 82 4.43 0.11 -0.53
N ILE A 83 5.71 0.46 -0.46
CA ILE A 83 6.33 1.13 0.68
C ILE A 83 7.00 2.40 0.18
N PHE A 84 6.68 3.54 0.77
CA PHE A 84 7.22 4.83 0.35
C PHE A 84 7.33 5.82 1.50
N GLU A 85 8.19 6.82 1.31
CA GLU A 85 8.27 7.98 2.19
C GLU A 85 7.26 9.05 1.74
N LYS A 86 6.44 9.52 2.67
CA LYS A 86 5.44 10.57 2.44
C LYS A 86 5.98 11.91 2.90
N TYR A 87 6.22 12.79 1.93
CA TYR A 87 6.64 14.18 2.15
C TYR A 87 5.41 15.10 2.12
N ALA A 88 4.65 15.11 3.21
CA ALA A 88 3.39 15.86 3.28
C ALA A 88 3.59 17.39 3.46
N GLY A 89 4.84 17.89 3.47
CA GLY A 89 5.15 19.28 3.78
C GLY A 89 4.85 19.67 5.24
N ASN A 90 4.60 18.67 6.08
CA ASN A 90 4.29 18.87 7.49
C ASN A 90 5.56 19.19 8.29
N ILE A 91 5.40 20.02 9.31
CA ILE A 91 6.46 20.35 10.27
C ILE A 91 6.35 19.37 11.43
N MET A 92 7.42 18.62 11.72
CA MET A 92 7.47 17.72 12.88
C MET A 92 7.52 18.54 14.17
N TRP A 93 8.45 19.50 14.21
CA TRP A 93 8.50 20.52 15.24
C TRP A 93 9.30 21.73 14.74
N ARG A 94 9.04 22.89 15.33
CA ARG A 94 9.79 24.12 15.08
C ARG A 94 9.91 24.95 16.34
N HIS A 95 11.02 25.66 16.47
CA HIS A 95 11.21 26.66 17.51
C HIS A 95 11.95 27.87 16.93
N THR A 96 11.58 29.06 17.42
CA THR A 96 12.24 30.32 17.07
C THR A 96 12.47 31.08 18.36
N GLU A 97 13.73 31.25 18.73
CA GLU A 97 14.16 32.02 19.88
C GLU A 97 14.49 33.44 19.43
N ALA A 98 13.91 34.42 20.10
CA ALA A 98 14.00 35.85 19.77
C ALA A 98 14.25 36.73 21.00
N GLU A 99 14.22 36.17 22.21
CA GLU A 99 14.40 36.89 23.46
C GLU A 99 15.87 37.06 23.83
N ILE A 100 16.78 36.29 23.22
CA ILE A 100 18.23 36.43 23.40
C ILE A 100 18.72 37.65 22.61
N PRO A 101 19.20 38.73 23.27
CA PRO A 101 19.62 39.94 22.57
C PRO A 101 20.75 39.67 21.58
N GLY A 102 20.58 40.13 20.34
CA GLY A 102 21.57 39.97 19.27
C GLY A 102 21.66 38.56 18.67
N LEU A 103 20.81 37.62 19.07
CA LEU A 103 20.85 36.24 18.58
C LEU A 103 19.46 35.77 18.12
N LYS A 104 19.32 35.51 16.82
CA LYS A 104 18.11 34.90 16.24
C LYS A 104 18.38 33.44 15.91
N ILE A 105 17.81 32.53 16.69
CA ILE A 105 17.92 31.08 16.44
C ILE A 105 16.59 30.57 15.91
N THR A 106 16.63 29.80 14.83
CA THR A 106 15.44 29.13 14.30
C THR A 106 15.80 27.70 13.93
N GLU A 107 15.09 26.74 14.51
CA GLU A 107 15.21 25.33 14.17
C GLU A 107 13.86 24.78 13.70
N VAL A 108 13.88 24.07 12.57
CA VAL A 108 12.70 23.45 11.96
C VAL A 108 13.08 22.04 11.54
N ARG A 109 12.25 21.06 11.86
CA ARG A 109 12.40 19.68 11.38
C ARG A 109 11.17 19.25 10.59
N PRO A 110 11.33 18.72 9.37
CA PRO A 110 10.21 18.22 8.58
C PRO A 110 9.71 16.88 9.15
N ASP A 111 8.41 16.62 9.00
CA ASP A 111 7.78 15.32 9.28
C ASP A 111 7.80 14.47 8.02
N VAL A 112 8.64 13.42 8.02
CA VAL A 112 8.74 12.44 6.94
C VAL A 112 8.26 11.11 7.50
N SER A 113 7.11 10.63 7.01
CA SER A 113 6.52 9.38 7.47
C SER A 113 6.74 8.25 6.46
N LEU A 114 6.92 7.03 6.96
CA LEU A 114 7.00 5.82 6.15
C LEU A 114 5.58 5.24 6.01
N VAL A 115 5.12 5.05 4.77
CA VAL A 115 3.78 4.50 4.49
C VAL A 115 3.94 3.12 3.86
N VAL A 116 3.19 2.16 4.39
CA VAL A 116 2.95 0.86 3.76
C VAL A 116 1.50 0.85 3.28
N ARG A 117 1.29 0.69 1.97
CA ARG A 117 -0.02 0.71 1.33
C ARG A 117 -0.35 -0.65 0.71
N LEU A 118 -1.61 -1.06 0.90
CA LEU A 118 -2.27 -2.18 0.25
C LEU A 118 -3.61 -1.67 -0.31
N VAL A 119 -4.07 -2.20 -1.44
CA VAL A 119 -5.43 -1.97 -1.93
C VAL A 119 -6.13 -3.31 -2.09
N THR A 120 -7.35 -3.41 -1.55
CA THR A 120 -8.23 -4.56 -1.74
C THR A 120 -9.53 -4.11 -2.38
N THR A 121 -9.98 -4.82 -3.41
CA THR A 121 -11.20 -4.48 -4.15
C THR A 121 -12.23 -5.57 -3.94
N MET A 122 -13.39 -5.22 -3.41
CA MET A 122 -14.48 -6.14 -3.11
C MET A 122 -15.76 -5.63 -3.77
N GLY A 123 -16.18 -6.33 -4.82
CA GLY A 123 -17.29 -5.89 -5.65
C GLY A 123 -17.04 -4.49 -6.22
N ASN A 124 -17.86 -3.54 -5.82
CA ASN A 124 -17.84 -2.14 -6.25
C ASN A 124 -17.01 -1.21 -5.33
N TYR A 125 -16.42 -1.75 -4.25
CA TYR A 125 -15.62 -0.99 -3.29
C TYR A 125 -14.13 -1.24 -3.46
N ASP A 126 -13.36 -0.16 -3.51
CA ASP A 126 -11.91 -0.20 -3.35
C ASP A 126 -11.55 0.30 -1.96
N TYR A 127 -10.80 -0.51 -1.20
CA TYR A 127 -10.27 -0.16 0.11
C TYR A 127 -8.78 0.11 0.03
N ILE A 128 -8.40 1.35 0.27
CA ILE A 128 -6.98 1.72 0.41
C ILE A 128 -6.58 1.62 1.87
N VAL A 129 -5.63 0.73 2.17
CA VAL A 129 -5.16 0.49 3.53
C VAL A 129 -3.74 1.05 3.67
N ASP A 130 -3.62 2.12 4.46
CA ASP A 130 -2.34 2.77 4.77
C ASP A 130 -1.95 2.55 6.25
N TYR A 131 -0.73 2.04 6.44
CA TYR A 131 0.00 2.08 7.72
C TYR A 131 1.09 3.14 7.64
N GLU A 132 0.91 4.25 8.36
CA GLU A 132 1.84 5.38 8.38
C GLU A 132 2.63 5.42 9.70
N PHE A 133 3.95 5.25 9.61
CA PHE A 133 4.89 5.30 10.73
C PHE A 133 5.59 6.65 10.78
N LYS A 134 5.52 7.31 11.94
CA LYS A 134 6.12 8.64 12.14
C LYS A 134 7.40 8.59 12.96
N PRO A 135 8.38 9.47 12.71
CA PRO A 135 9.57 9.62 13.54
C PRO A 135 9.26 10.01 15.00
N SER A 136 8.09 10.60 15.25
CA SER A 136 7.57 10.86 16.61
C SER A 136 7.25 9.59 17.40
N GLY A 137 7.28 8.41 16.77
CA GLY A 137 6.85 7.13 17.35
C GLY A 137 5.36 6.85 17.20
N SER A 138 4.60 7.75 16.57
CA SER A 138 3.18 7.54 16.29
C SER A 138 2.99 6.57 15.12
N ILE A 139 2.06 5.63 15.27
CA ILE A 139 1.57 4.77 14.20
C ILE A 139 0.16 5.24 13.86
N LYS A 140 -0.08 5.61 12.61
CA LYS A 140 -1.41 5.92 12.10
C LYS A 140 -1.86 4.79 11.20
N VAL A 141 -3.05 4.28 11.50
CA VAL A 141 -3.73 3.27 10.70
C VAL A 141 -5.01 3.92 10.22
N GLY A 142 -5.29 3.90 8.92
CA GLY A 142 -6.60 4.30 8.42
C GLY A 142 -6.60 5.59 7.63
N ASP A 143 -6.26 5.46 6.36
CA ASP A 143 -6.93 6.22 5.31
C ASP A 143 -7.74 5.22 4.47
N LEU A 144 -8.70 4.52 5.12
CA LEU A 144 -9.64 3.63 4.44
C LEU A 144 -10.51 4.48 3.52
N LYS A 145 -10.03 4.67 2.29
CA LYS A 145 -10.70 5.41 1.24
C LYS A 145 -11.51 4.40 0.45
N PHE A 146 -12.79 4.68 0.31
CA PHE A 146 -13.72 3.92 -0.50
C PHE A 146 -13.73 4.50 -1.90
N GLY A 147 -13.25 3.74 -2.89
CA GLY A 147 -13.58 3.96 -4.29
C GLY A 147 -14.96 3.38 -4.58
N VAL A 148 -15.77 4.07 -5.38
CA VAL A 148 -17.01 3.52 -5.96
C VAL A 148 -16.74 3.30 -7.45
N ALA A 149 -16.89 2.08 -7.95
CA ALA A 149 -16.98 1.81 -9.38
C ALA A 149 -18.30 1.11 -9.73
N TYR A 150 -19.09 1.79 -10.57
CA TYR A 150 -20.42 1.49 -11.11
C TYR A 150 -21.61 1.83 -10.20
N ASP A 151 -22.15 3.02 -10.50
CA ASP A 151 -23.57 3.32 -10.46
C ASP A 151 -24.30 2.21 -11.25
N GLU A 152 -24.97 1.29 -10.56
CA GLU A 152 -25.98 0.50 -11.24
C GLU A 152 -27.13 1.45 -11.53
N LEU A 153 -27.47 1.55 -12.82
CA LEU A 153 -28.52 2.39 -13.36
C LEU A 153 -29.81 2.25 -12.54
N VAL A 154 -30.03 3.13 -11.57
CA VAL A 154 -31.38 3.53 -11.20
C VAL A 154 -31.90 4.26 -12.43
N GLY A 155 -32.69 3.53 -13.23
CA GLY A 155 -33.31 4.06 -14.43
C GLY A 155 -34.15 5.28 -14.13
N CYS A 156 -33.56 6.47 -14.23
CA CYS A 156 -34.32 7.68 -14.46
C CYS A 156 -34.81 7.64 -15.91
N GLN A 157 -36.08 7.26 -16.08
CA GLN A 157 -36.83 7.54 -17.30
C GLN A 157 -36.73 9.04 -17.64
N GLY A 158 -36.10 9.32 -18.78
CA GLY A 158 -36.29 10.55 -19.55
C GLY A 158 -35.21 11.62 -19.41
N GLY A 159 -34.39 11.78 -20.47
CA GLY A 159 -33.70 13.04 -20.76
C GLY A 159 -32.21 12.92 -21.11
N ASP A 160 -31.94 12.54 -22.36
CA ASP A 160 -30.75 12.80 -23.20
C ASP A 160 -29.46 13.35 -22.53
N LEU A 161 -28.37 12.57 -22.54
CA LEU A 161 -27.01 13.09 -22.26
C LEU A 161 -25.95 12.43 -23.15
N SER A 162 -25.35 13.25 -24.02
CA SER A 162 -24.27 12.88 -24.95
C SER A 162 -22.90 12.80 -24.25
N LEU A 163 -22.22 11.66 -24.36
CA LEU A 163 -20.83 11.46 -23.91
C LEU A 163 -19.83 11.78 -25.04
N ARG A 164 -18.83 12.64 -24.76
CA ARG A 164 -17.58 12.70 -25.55
C ARG A 164 -16.38 12.73 -24.61
N GLY A 165 -15.57 11.67 -24.68
CA GLY A 165 -14.36 11.50 -23.87
C GLY A 165 -13.07 11.94 -24.55
N ARG A 166 -11.99 11.96 -23.76
CA ARG A 166 -10.67 11.32 -23.97
C ARG A 166 -9.62 11.95 -23.04
N SER A 167 -8.97 11.12 -22.24
CA SER A 167 -7.77 11.44 -21.46
C SER A 167 -6.51 11.38 -22.33
N PRO A 168 -5.45 12.16 -22.06
CA PRO A 168 -4.11 11.89 -22.59
C PRO A 168 -3.18 11.29 -21.53
N VAL A 169 -2.58 10.16 -21.90
CA VAL A 169 -1.49 9.44 -21.21
C VAL A 169 -0.15 10.12 -21.49
N MET A 170 0.75 10.24 -20.50
CA MET A 170 2.13 10.69 -20.69
C MET A 170 3.16 9.77 -20.00
N ARG A 171 4.18 9.35 -20.76
CA ARG A 171 5.25 8.37 -20.46
C ARG A 171 6.60 9.06 -20.13
N ARG A 172 7.39 8.52 -19.18
CA ARG A 172 8.87 8.20 -19.26
C ARG A 172 9.42 7.76 -17.88
N ARG A 173 10.08 6.59 -17.74
CA ARG A 173 11.55 6.27 -17.78
C ARG A 173 12.39 7.10 -16.75
N THR A 174 13.24 6.61 -15.83
CA THR A 174 14.04 5.37 -15.67
C THR A 174 14.60 5.21 -14.23
N ARG A 175 14.76 3.94 -13.79
CA ARG A 175 15.83 3.28 -13.00
C ARG A 175 16.46 3.94 -11.74
N GLY A 176 16.43 3.18 -10.64
CA GLY A 176 17.44 3.20 -9.56
C GLY A 176 17.14 2.10 -8.51
N ARG A 177 18.08 1.19 -8.26
CA ARG A 177 17.95 0.04 -7.35
C ARG A 177 18.35 0.42 -5.93
N ILE A 178 17.55 0.04 -4.93
CA ILE A 178 18.00 -0.08 -3.54
C ILE A 178 17.42 -1.39 -2.98
N ALA A 179 18.30 -2.25 -2.48
CA ALA A 179 17.96 -3.51 -1.82
C ALA A 179 17.73 -3.25 -0.33
N VAL A 180 16.60 -3.73 0.21
CA VAL A 180 16.39 -3.88 1.64
C VAL A 180 15.87 -5.29 1.90
N VAL A 181 16.67 -6.04 2.64
CA VAL A 181 16.33 -7.37 3.15
C VAL A 181 15.45 -7.17 4.37
N LEU A 182 14.21 -7.68 4.34
CA LEU A 182 13.48 -8.02 5.56
C LEU A 182 12.61 -9.25 5.28
N TRP A 183 12.81 -10.26 6.11
CA TRP A 183 12.28 -11.61 5.96
C TRP A 183 10.79 -11.69 6.33
N LEU A 184 10.08 -12.55 5.59
CA LEU A 184 8.64 -12.83 5.65
C LEU A 184 8.22 -13.56 6.93
N ALA A 185 7.13 -13.10 7.53
CA ALA A 185 6.25 -13.90 8.39
C ALA A 185 4.82 -13.35 8.31
N CYS A 186 4.23 -13.41 7.13
CA CYS A 186 2.78 -13.48 6.96
C CYS A 186 2.52 -14.83 6.26
N LEU A 187 1.47 -15.54 6.66
CA LEU A 187 1.06 -16.89 6.24
C LEU A 187 1.69 -18.02 7.10
N GLY A 188 0.96 -18.44 8.12
CA GLY A 188 1.34 -19.53 9.01
C GLY A 188 1.34 -20.91 8.34
N PHE A 189 2.50 -21.34 7.82
CA PHE A 189 2.76 -22.74 7.41
C PHE A 189 4.15 -23.22 7.89
N PRO A 190 4.33 -24.52 8.20
CA PRO A 190 5.61 -25.09 8.63
C PRO A 190 6.56 -25.31 7.43
N VAL A 191 7.81 -24.87 7.56
CA VAL A 191 8.84 -25.02 6.51
C VAL A 191 9.68 -26.28 6.76
N VAL A 192 9.71 -27.18 5.78
CA VAL A 192 10.66 -28.30 5.69
C VAL A 192 11.96 -27.79 5.04
N GLN A 193 13.08 -28.00 5.73
CA GLN A 193 14.42 -27.55 5.35
C GLN A 193 15.03 -28.49 4.28
N VAL A 194 15.47 -27.94 3.14
CA VAL A 194 16.29 -28.66 2.14
C VAL A 194 17.65 -27.96 2.02
N GLY A 195 18.71 -28.75 2.21
CA GLY A 195 20.09 -28.29 2.49
C GLY A 195 20.94 -27.87 1.28
N GLU A 196 22.05 -27.21 1.62
CA GLU A 196 23.06 -26.60 0.75
C GLU A 196 23.86 -27.58 -0.13
N ARG A 197 24.19 -27.15 -1.36
CA ARG A 197 25.45 -27.51 -2.07
C ARG A 197 25.93 -26.40 -3.02
N GLY A 198 27.18 -25.97 -2.83
CA GLY A 198 28.17 -25.89 -3.93
C GLY A 198 28.59 -24.51 -4.48
N ARG A 199 29.84 -24.12 -4.17
CA ARG A 199 30.62 -22.99 -4.74
C ARG A 199 31.03 -23.20 -6.22
N LEU A 200 31.13 -22.12 -7.00
CA LEU A 200 32.08 -21.82 -8.12
C LEU A 200 31.67 -20.45 -8.71
N GLY A 201 32.46 -19.45 -9.08
CA GLY A 201 33.89 -19.15 -9.18
C GLY A 201 34.00 -17.81 -9.96
N ARG A 202 34.94 -16.93 -9.61
CA ARG A 202 35.12 -15.57 -10.18
C ARG A 202 35.61 -15.58 -11.63
N ARG A 203 35.06 -14.72 -12.52
CA ARG A 203 35.77 -13.94 -13.58
C ARG A 203 34.90 -12.75 -14.07
N PRO A 204 35.47 -11.54 -14.31
CA PRO A 204 34.80 -10.47 -15.05
C PRO A 204 35.24 -10.48 -16.53
N LEU A 205 34.33 -10.23 -17.47
CA LEU A 205 34.70 -9.91 -18.85
C LEU A 205 33.73 -8.84 -19.40
N TRP A 206 34.20 -7.59 -19.42
CA TRP A 206 33.62 -6.53 -20.23
C TRP A 206 34.06 -6.72 -21.68
N ARG A 207 33.12 -6.65 -22.63
CA ARG A 207 33.41 -6.31 -24.03
C ARG A 207 32.21 -5.55 -24.60
N GLU A 208 32.47 -4.31 -25.02
CA GLU A 208 31.57 -3.52 -25.87
C GLU A 208 31.66 -4.08 -27.30
N ASP A 209 30.51 -4.40 -27.90
CA ASP A 209 30.42 -4.58 -29.35
C ASP A 209 29.39 -3.59 -29.91
N ARG A 210 29.87 -2.72 -30.80
CA ARG A 210 29.07 -1.89 -31.71
C ARG A 210 28.40 -2.78 -32.75
N ALA A 211 27.13 -2.52 -33.06
CA ALA A 211 26.46 -3.07 -34.23
C ALA A 211 26.48 -2.03 -35.38
N PRO A 212 26.49 -2.47 -36.65
CA PRO A 212 26.55 -1.62 -37.85
C PRO A 212 25.31 -0.76 -38.06
#